data_AF-A0A1T0C8Y7-F1
#
_entry.id   AF-A0A1T0C8Y7-F1
#
_cell.length_a   1.000
_cell.length_b   1.000
_cell.length_c   1.000
_cell.angle_alpha   90.00
_cell.angle_beta   90.00
_cell.angle_gamma   90.00
#
_symmetry.space_group_name_H-M   'P 1'
#
loop_
_entity.id
_entity.type
_entity.pdbx_description
1 polymer ?
#
loop_
_entity_poly.entity_id
_entity_poly.type
_entity_poly.pdbx_seq_one_letter_code
_entity_poly.pdbx_strand_id
1 'polypeptide(L)'
;MGELSFSNQFSNTAVWYHGTTSTQVTSLKDGIDVYHSKRNCDFGIGFYVTSKFDQAVKWAQRKTKDELPFNPNVKPVVLSYQFQDSNDVETKIFEIDKEYFQFVYKNRLKLDAKAGINFHNFSAVFGPVLDGQVTRLKVTLDDYFKGVNSLEKTADILLGKYQGDTQLCICDQKIANKLILVEEDTI
;
A
#
# COMPACT_ATOMS: atom_id res chain seq x y z
N MET A 1 17.32 3.24 21.34
CA MET A 1 16.25 2.77 20.44
C MET A 1 16.62 3.25 19.06
N GLY A 2 17.00 2.36 18.14
CA GLY A 2 17.33 2.78 16.78
C GLY A 2 16.07 3.32 16.12
N GLU A 3 16.16 4.49 15.49
CA GLU A 3 15.06 5.02 14.67
C GLU A 3 14.67 3.95 13.64
N LEU A 4 13.38 3.56 13.64
CA LEU A 4 12.79 2.84 12.54
C LEU A 4 12.83 3.77 11.32
N SER A 5 13.92 3.73 10.56
CA SER A 5 13.95 4.36 9.25
C SER A 5 13.25 3.44 8.26
N PHE A 6 12.17 3.91 7.63
CA PHE A 6 11.52 3.17 6.56
C PHE A 6 12.47 2.93 5.38
N SER A 7 13.49 3.78 5.22
CA SER A 7 14.59 3.53 4.28
C SER A 7 15.30 2.21 4.56
N ASN A 8 15.70 1.98 5.82
CA ASN A 8 16.33 0.72 6.22
C ASN A 8 15.39 -0.47 6.06
N GLN A 9 14.10 -0.30 6.36
CA GLN A 9 13.12 -1.37 6.15
C GLN A 9 13.01 -1.73 4.67
N PHE A 10 12.89 -0.74 3.78
CA PHE A 10 12.83 -0.95 2.34
C PHE A 10 14.09 -1.64 1.82
N SER A 11 15.28 -1.12 2.14
CA SER A 11 16.56 -1.68 1.67
C SER A 11 16.81 -3.11 2.13
N ASN A 12 16.28 -3.52 3.27
CA ASN A 12 16.42 -4.89 3.79
C ASN A 12 15.27 -5.83 3.37
N THR A 13 14.29 -5.34 2.61
CA THR A 13 13.15 -6.17 2.17
C THR A 13 13.52 -6.93 0.90
N ALA A 14 13.73 -8.24 1.04
CA ALA A 14 13.95 -9.14 -0.09
C ALA A 14 12.64 -9.65 -0.73
N VAL A 15 11.60 -9.88 0.09
CA VAL A 15 10.32 -10.46 -0.34
C VAL A 15 9.17 -9.51 -0.03
N TRP A 16 8.28 -9.35 -1.00
CA TRP A 16 7.12 -8.48 -0.96
C TRP A 16 5.84 -9.31 -1.07
N TYR A 17 4.90 -9.10 -0.16
CA TYR A 17 3.68 -9.90 -0.06
C TYR A 17 2.46 -9.12 -0.56
N HIS A 18 1.61 -9.78 -1.35
CA HIS A 18 0.31 -9.29 -1.80
C HIS A 18 -0.80 -10.16 -1.25
N GLY A 19 -1.66 -9.60 -0.40
CA GLY A 19 -2.87 -10.26 0.08
C GLY A 19 -4.03 -10.13 -0.92
N THR A 20 -4.56 -11.25 -1.38
CA THR A 20 -5.62 -11.33 -2.38
C THR A 20 -6.58 -12.50 -2.14
N THR A 21 -7.47 -12.77 -3.08
CA THR A 21 -8.38 -13.91 -3.07
C THR A 21 -8.04 -14.90 -4.16
N SER A 22 -8.45 -16.15 -3.99
CA SER A 22 -8.23 -17.23 -4.97
C SER A 22 -8.76 -16.92 -6.37
N THR A 23 -9.73 -16.00 -6.51
CA THR A 23 -10.27 -15.58 -7.82
C THR A 23 -9.35 -14.64 -8.59
N GLN A 24 -8.39 -14.00 -7.92
CA GLN A 24 -7.44 -13.07 -8.54
C GLN A 24 -6.09 -13.72 -8.88
N VAL A 25 -5.84 -14.95 -8.42
CA VAL A 25 -4.52 -15.59 -8.57
C VAL A 25 -4.13 -15.76 -10.04
N THR A 26 -5.05 -16.24 -10.88
CA THR A 26 -4.78 -16.46 -12.31
C THR A 26 -4.36 -15.16 -13.00
N SER A 27 -5.14 -14.07 -12.84
CA SER A 27 -4.80 -12.80 -13.48
C SER A 27 -3.47 -12.23 -12.97
N LEU A 28 -3.19 -12.35 -11.66
CA LEU A 28 -1.92 -11.89 -11.08
C LEU A 28 -0.70 -12.72 -11.53
N LYS A 29 -0.90 -13.99 -11.92
CA LYS A 29 0.14 -14.83 -12.53
C LYS A 29 0.35 -14.51 -14.00
N ASP A 30 -0.72 -14.19 -14.73
CA ASP A 30 -0.64 -13.81 -16.14
C ASP A 30 0.06 -12.45 -16.32
N GLY A 31 -0.11 -11.55 -15.36
CA GLY A 31 0.62 -10.29 -15.28
C GLY A 31 -0.02 -9.30 -14.33
N ILE A 32 0.81 -8.56 -13.61
CA ILE A 32 0.34 -7.46 -12.75
C ILE A 32 -0.04 -6.28 -13.64
N ASP A 33 -1.24 -5.73 -13.46
CA ASP A 33 -1.66 -4.46 -14.05
C ASP A 33 -1.72 -3.37 -12.96
N VAL A 34 -0.81 -2.40 -13.00
CA VAL A 34 -0.75 -1.32 -11.99
C VAL A 34 -1.96 -0.37 -12.07
N TYR A 35 -2.68 -0.36 -13.19
CA TYR A 35 -3.88 0.44 -13.37
C TYR A 35 -5.14 -0.24 -12.81
N HIS A 36 -5.08 -1.55 -12.53
CA HIS A 36 -6.10 -2.28 -11.78
C HIS A 36 -6.04 -1.96 -10.27
N SER A 37 -6.25 -0.68 -9.93
CA SER A 37 -6.15 -0.16 -8.57
C SER A 37 -7.51 0.21 -7.99
N LYS A 38 -7.61 0.15 -6.66
CA LYS A 38 -8.72 0.76 -5.92
C LYS A 38 -8.63 2.29 -5.99
N ARG A 39 -9.78 2.93 -5.76
CA ARG A 39 -9.87 4.39 -5.59
C ARG A 39 -9.43 4.79 -4.18
N ASN A 40 -8.94 6.02 -4.02
CA ASN A 40 -8.66 6.66 -2.74
C ASN A 40 -7.63 5.90 -1.86
N CYS A 41 -6.58 5.34 -2.48
CA CYS A 41 -5.47 4.72 -1.75
C CYS A 41 -4.48 5.79 -1.24
N ASP A 42 -3.61 5.42 -0.28
CA ASP A 42 -2.61 6.32 0.31
C ASP A 42 -1.65 6.90 -0.74
N PHE A 43 -1.19 6.04 -1.66
CA PHE A 43 -0.10 6.33 -2.60
C PHE A 43 -0.57 6.35 -4.06
N GLY A 44 -1.87 6.59 -4.27
CA GLY A 44 -2.45 6.69 -5.60
C GLY A 44 -2.79 5.35 -6.25
N ILE A 45 -2.73 5.33 -7.58
CA ILE A 45 -2.98 4.19 -8.44
C ILE A 45 -1.70 3.37 -8.55
N GLY A 46 -1.80 2.09 -8.25
CA GLY A 46 -0.68 1.16 -8.39
C GLY A 46 -0.98 -0.23 -7.85
N PHE A 47 0.01 -1.10 -7.97
CA PHE A 47 0.00 -2.43 -7.36
C PHE A 47 0.62 -2.37 -5.96
N TYR A 48 -0.14 -2.81 -4.96
CA TYR A 48 0.24 -2.69 -3.55
C TYR A 48 0.76 -3.99 -2.98
N VAL A 49 1.95 -3.93 -2.38
CA VAL A 49 2.59 -5.03 -1.64
C VAL A 49 3.10 -4.54 -0.28
N THR A 50 3.49 -5.45 0.61
CA THR A 50 4.06 -5.13 1.92
C THR A 50 5.25 -6.03 2.23
N SER A 51 6.19 -5.58 3.04
CA SER A 51 7.29 -6.40 3.55
C SER A 51 6.85 -7.35 4.69
N LYS A 52 5.59 -7.28 5.12
CA LYS A 52 5.08 -8.02 6.29
C LYS A 52 4.04 -9.07 5.88
N PHE A 53 4.39 -10.34 6.06
CA PHE A 53 3.50 -11.46 5.75
C PHE A 53 2.16 -11.37 6.51
N ASP A 54 2.19 -11.17 7.83
CA ASP A 54 0.97 -11.06 8.66
C ASP A 54 0.04 -9.93 8.21
N GLN A 55 0.61 -8.84 7.69
CA GLN A 55 -0.17 -7.73 7.13
C GLN A 55 -0.86 -8.16 5.83
N ALA A 56 -0.17 -8.88 4.95
CA ALA A 56 -0.76 -9.44 3.73
C ALA A 56 -1.84 -10.49 4.03
N VAL A 57 -1.66 -11.34 5.05
CA VAL A 57 -2.69 -12.28 5.52
C VAL A 57 -3.97 -11.54 5.93
N LYS A 58 -3.85 -10.47 6.75
CA LYS A 58 -5.00 -9.64 7.13
C LYS A 58 -5.69 -9.00 5.92
N TRP A 59 -4.91 -8.60 4.90
CA TRP A 59 -5.47 -8.07 3.65
C TRP A 59 -6.24 -9.13 2.86
N ALA A 60 -5.67 -10.33 2.72
CA ALA A 60 -6.31 -11.47 2.05
C ALA A 60 -7.63 -11.83 2.73
N GLN A 61 -7.61 -12.04 4.05
CA GLN A 61 -8.80 -12.36 4.85
C GLN A 61 -9.91 -11.30 4.71
N ARG A 62 -9.55 -10.01 4.74
CA ARG A 62 -10.52 -8.92 4.54
C ARG A 62 -11.15 -8.97 3.15
N LYS A 63 -10.35 -9.16 2.09
CA LYS A 63 -10.85 -9.25 0.72
C LYS A 63 -11.76 -10.48 0.53
N THR A 64 -11.36 -11.63 1.08
CA THR A 64 -12.18 -12.86 1.09
C THR A 64 -13.50 -12.61 1.79
N LYS A 65 -13.51 -11.94 2.95
CA LYS A 65 -14.74 -11.58 3.65
C LYS A 65 -15.69 -10.73 2.81
N ASP A 66 -15.17 -9.80 2.02
CA ASP A 66 -15.97 -8.96 1.12
C ASP A 66 -16.56 -9.77 -0.06
N GLU A 67 -15.87 -10.83 -0.50
CA GLU A 67 -16.26 -11.67 -1.65
C GLU A 67 -17.14 -12.88 -1.27
N LEU A 68 -17.01 -13.40 -0.04
CA LEU A 68 -17.74 -14.57 0.48
C LEU A 68 -19.25 -14.57 0.21
N PRO A 69 -19.99 -13.44 0.35
CA PRO A 69 -21.42 -13.40 0.05
C PRO A 69 -21.78 -13.74 -1.41
N PHE A 70 -20.85 -13.58 -2.34
CA PHE A 70 -21.04 -13.78 -3.77
C PHE A 70 -20.34 -15.05 -4.29
N ASN A 71 -19.28 -15.50 -3.59
CA ASN A 71 -18.52 -16.69 -3.92
C ASN A 71 -18.14 -17.45 -2.65
N PRO A 72 -18.97 -18.41 -2.18
CA PRO A 72 -18.72 -19.15 -0.93
C PRO A 72 -17.43 -19.99 -0.91
N ASN A 73 -16.87 -20.30 -2.08
CA ASN A 73 -15.66 -21.10 -2.22
C ASN A 73 -14.38 -20.24 -2.32
N VAL A 74 -14.49 -18.91 -2.23
CA VAL A 74 -13.34 -18.02 -2.27
C VAL A 74 -12.42 -18.27 -1.07
N LYS A 75 -11.12 -18.37 -1.33
CA LYS A 75 -10.09 -18.55 -0.29
C LYS A 75 -9.19 -17.32 -0.20
N PRO A 76 -8.67 -16.98 1.00
CA PRO A 76 -7.63 -15.97 1.14
C PRO A 76 -6.31 -16.53 0.60
N VAL A 77 -5.59 -15.72 -0.16
CA VAL A 77 -4.30 -16.09 -0.75
C VAL A 77 -3.28 -14.99 -0.51
N VAL A 78 -2.06 -15.35 -0.14
CA VAL A 78 -0.90 -14.46 -0.12
C VAL A 78 0.04 -14.87 -1.24
N LEU A 79 0.43 -13.89 -2.07
CA LEU A 79 1.42 -14.06 -3.12
C LEU A 79 2.71 -13.37 -2.70
N SER A 80 3.83 -14.09 -2.78
CA SER A 80 5.16 -13.57 -2.45
C SER A 80 5.92 -13.25 -3.72
N TYR A 81 6.48 -12.04 -3.79
CA TYR A 81 7.21 -11.54 -4.94
C TYR A 81 8.63 -11.11 -4.58
N GLN A 82 9.53 -11.24 -5.54
CA GLN A 82 10.88 -10.66 -5.51
C GLN A 82 11.08 -9.78 -6.75
N PHE A 83 11.94 -8.77 -6.65
CA PHE A 83 12.37 -8.02 -7.84
C PHE A 83 13.48 -8.78 -8.56
N GLN A 84 13.36 -8.93 -9.88
CA GLN A 84 14.39 -9.57 -10.72
C GLN A 84 15.74 -8.85 -10.63
N ASP A 85 15.73 -7.52 -10.50
CA ASP A 85 16.90 -6.67 -10.26
C ASP A 85 16.50 -5.53 -9.29
N SER A 86 17.05 -5.52 -8.08
CA SER A 86 16.69 -4.55 -7.03
C SER A 86 17.33 -3.17 -7.19
N ASN A 87 18.33 -3.02 -8.08
CA ASN A 87 19.19 -1.83 -8.12
C ASN A 87 18.59 -0.61 -8.83
N ASP A 88 17.45 -0.77 -9.52
CA ASP A 88 16.92 0.26 -10.45
C ASP A 88 15.51 0.74 -10.14
N VAL A 89 14.97 0.48 -8.95
CA VAL A 89 13.62 0.95 -8.60
C VAL A 89 13.69 2.30 -7.91
N GLU A 90 13.55 3.39 -8.68
CA GLU A 90 13.38 4.73 -8.13
C GLU A 90 12.12 4.77 -7.26
N THR A 91 12.34 4.73 -5.94
CA THR A 91 11.27 4.63 -4.94
C THR A 91 11.29 5.86 -4.05
N LYS A 92 10.17 6.59 -4.00
CA LYS A 92 9.98 7.63 -2.99
C LYS A 92 9.65 6.96 -1.66
N ILE A 93 10.53 7.09 -0.69
CA ILE A 93 10.32 6.60 0.67
C ILE A 93 9.82 7.77 1.52
N PHE A 94 8.66 7.60 2.16
CA PHE A 94 8.08 8.59 3.06
C PHE A 94 8.27 8.20 4.51
N GLU A 95 8.81 9.13 5.29
CA GLU A 95 8.74 9.15 6.75
C GLU A 95 7.46 9.86 7.21
N ILE A 96 7.11 9.73 8.50
CA ILE A 96 5.94 10.43 9.04
C ILE A 96 6.28 11.89 9.28
N ASP A 97 5.94 12.73 8.30
CA ASP A 97 6.14 14.17 8.36
C ASP A 97 5.00 14.95 7.67
N LYS A 98 5.18 16.26 7.54
CA LYS A 98 4.23 17.14 6.87
C LYS A 98 4.08 16.82 5.37
N GLU A 99 5.17 16.46 4.68
CA GLU A 99 5.15 16.16 3.24
C GLU A 99 4.32 14.90 2.98
N TYR A 100 4.53 13.85 3.77
CA TYR A 100 3.77 12.61 3.72
C TYR A 100 2.27 12.83 3.93
N PHE A 101 1.89 13.61 4.94
CA PHE A 101 0.49 13.94 5.18
C PHE A 101 -0.14 14.75 4.04
N GLN A 102 0.61 15.69 3.44
CA GLN A 102 0.14 16.42 2.26
C GLN A 102 -0.04 15.50 1.06
N PHE A 103 0.89 14.55 0.88
CA PHE A 103 0.85 13.56 -0.19
C PHE A 103 -0.38 12.65 -0.07
N VAL A 104 -0.60 12.04 1.10
CA VAL A 104 -1.75 11.17 1.35
C VAL A 104 -3.07 11.94 1.26
N TYR A 105 -3.13 13.19 1.76
CA TYR A 105 -4.32 14.03 1.60
C TYR A 105 -4.70 14.19 0.13
N LYS A 106 -3.73 14.48 -0.75
CA LYS A 106 -3.99 14.62 -2.20
C LYS A 106 -4.48 13.31 -2.80
N ASN A 107 -3.81 12.18 -2.51
CA ASN A 107 -4.18 10.89 -3.09
C ASN A 107 -5.54 10.38 -2.61
N ARG A 108 -5.87 10.51 -1.32
CA ARG A 108 -7.14 9.98 -0.79
C ARG A 108 -8.35 10.88 -1.05
N LEU A 109 -8.16 12.20 -1.12
CA LEU A 109 -9.28 13.16 -1.14
C LEU A 109 -9.42 13.92 -2.46
N LYS A 110 -8.37 14.02 -3.27
CA LYS A 110 -8.38 14.82 -4.49
C LYS A 110 -8.19 14.00 -5.77
N LEU A 111 -7.66 12.78 -5.66
CA LEU A 111 -7.32 11.98 -6.82
C LEU A 111 -8.60 11.49 -7.48
N ASP A 112 -8.84 11.93 -8.71
CA ASP A 112 -9.85 11.29 -9.54
C ASP A 112 -9.27 9.98 -10.07
N ALA A 113 -9.47 8.91 -9.31
CA ALA A 113 -9.03 7.59 -9.72
C ALA A 113 -9.67 7.11 -11.04
N LYS A 114 -10.77 7.74 -11.52
CA LYS A 114 -11.31 7.45 -12.86
C LYS A 114 -10.43 7.99 -13.98
N ALA A 115 -9.63 9.03 -13.71
CA ALA A 115 -8.70 9.58 -14.68
C ALA A 115 -7.50 8.64 -14.92
N GLY A 116 -7.24 7.67 -14.02
CA GLY A 116 -6.17 6.69 -14.19
C GLY A 116 -4.75 7.26 -14.00
N ILE A 117 -4.62 8.51 -13.52
CA ILE A 117 -3.35 9.25 -13.48
C ILE A 117 -3.06 9.69 -12.05
N ASN A 118 -1.85 9.41 -11.57
CA ASN A 118 -1.35 9.88 -10.28
C ASN A 118 -1.00 11.37 -10.29
N PHE A 119 -1.06 12.04 -9.12
CA PHE A 119 -0.58 13.42 -8.97
C PHE A 119 0.95 13.55 -8.89
N HIS A 120 1.66 12.43 -8.96
CA HIS A 120 3.11 12.34 -8.88
C HIS A 120 3.64 11.44 -9.98
N ASN A 121 4.95 11.55 -10.23
CA ASN A 121 5.64 10.79 -11.27
C ASN A 121 6.58 9.70 -10.72
N PHE A 122 6.54 9.45 -9.40
CA PHE A 122 7.33 8.36 -8.81
C PHE A 122 6.94 7.00 -9.37
N SER A 123 7.93 6.18 -9.75
CA SER A 123 7.71 4.82 -10.24
C SER A 123 7.26 3.86 -9.13
N ALA A 124 7.71 4.10 -7.90
CA ALA A 124 7.21 3.43 -6.70
C ALA A 124 7.21 4.36 -5.48
N VAL A 125 6.35 4.05 -4.51
CA VAL A 125 6.21 4.80 -3.27
C VAL A 125 6.14 3.84 -2.08
N PHE A 126 7.04 3.99 -1.11
CA PHE A 126 7.06 3.20 0.12
C PHE A 126 6.79 4.08 1.34
N GLY A 127 6.02 3.56 2.29
CA GLY A 127 5.79 4.28 3.54
C GLY A 127 4.75 3.59 4.44
N PRO A 128 4.40 4.24 5.57
CA PRO A 128 3.46 3.69 6.53
C PRO A 128 2.03 3.62 5.97
N VAL A 129 1.20 2.77 6.56
CA VAL A 129 -0.23 2.62 6.23
C VAL A 129 -1.07 3.50 7.16
N LEU A 130 -2.00 4.28 6.59
CA LEU A 130 -2.98 5.04 7.38
C LEU A 130 -4.33 4.31 7.48
N ASP A 131 -5.03 4.52 8.59
CA ASP A 131 -6.39 4.05 8.79
C ASP A 131 -7.31 4.52 7.65
N GLY A 132 -8.10 3.59 7.14
CA GLY A 132 -8.88 3.69 5.90
C GLY A 132 -10.06 4.68 5.97
N GLN A 133 -10.33 5.27 7.13
CA GLN A 133 -11.52 6.10 7.35
C GLN A 133 -11.34 7.51 6.77
N VAL A 134 -11.82 7.71 5.54
CA VAL A 134 -11.70 8.95 4.76
C VAL A 134 -12.16 10.20 5.55
N THR A 135 -13.29 10.12 6.27
CA THR A 135 -13.80 11.26 7.07
C THR A 135 -12.84 11.60 8.22
N ARG A 136 -12.37 10.58 8.96
CA ARG A 136 -11.41 10.75 10.05
C ARG A 136 -10.12 11.36 9.53
N LEU A 137 -9.60 10.82 8.42
CA LEU A 137 -8.40 11.30 7.77
C LEU A 137 -8.51 12.78 7.39
N LYS A 138 -9.62 13.17 6.73
CA LYS A 138 -9.84 14.56 6.33
C LYS A 138 -9.84 15.50 7.53
N VAL A 139 -10.63 15.20 8.56
CA VAL A 139 -10.74 16.06 9.76
C VAL A 139 -9.39 16.18 10.47
N THR A 140 -8.73 15.05 10.71
CA THR A 140 -7.45 15.02 11.43
C THR A 140 -6.34 15.76 10.68
N LEU A 141 -6.27 15.64 9.35
CA LEU A 141 -5.30 16.37 8.54
C LEU A 141 -5.63 17.86 8.40
N ASP A 142 -6.90 18.23 8.29
CA ASP A 142 -7.31 19.64 8.30
C ASP A 142 -6.90 20.31 9.63
N ASP A 143 -7.08 19.63 10.76
CA ASP A 143 -6.64 20.10 12.08
C ASP A 143 -5.11 20.22 12.18
N TYR A 144 -4.37 19.24 11.66
CA TYR A 144 -2.91 19.29 11.60
C TYR A 144 -2.42 20.50 10.78
N PHE A 145 -2.96 20.72 9.59
CA PHE A 145 -2.54 21.83 8.72
C PHE A 145 -2.92 23.21 9.26
N LYS A 146 -3.93 23.29 10.14
CA LYS A 146 -4.28 24.51 10.89
C LYS A 146 -3.45 24.71 12.16
N GLY A 147 -2.58 23.76 12.51
CA GLY A 147 -1.78 23.79 13.74
C GLY A 147 -2.55 23.42 15.01
N VAL A 148 -3.73 22.81 14.89
CA VAL A 148 -4.54 22.35 16.03
C VAL A 148 -3.99 21.05 16.61
N ASN A 149 -3.51 20.14 15.75
CA ASN A 149 -2.84 18.90 16.16
C ASN A 149 -1.33 18.99 15.89
N SER A 150 -0.53 18.40 16.78
CA SER A 150 0.90 18.16 16.52
C SER A 150 1.11 17.01 15.54
N LEU A 151 2.33 16.86 15.02
CA LEU A 151 2.70 15.75 14.14
C LEU A 151 2.47 14.40 14.83
N GLU A 152 2.91 14.28 16.08
CA GLU A 152 2.85 13.03 16.87
C GLU A 152 1.40 12.63 17.13
N LYS A 153 0.56 13.57 17.57
CA LYS A 153 -0.88 13.32 17.79
C LYS A 153 -1.57 12.93 16.49
N THR A 154 -1.20 13.58 15.39
CA THR A 154 -1.78 13.29 14.06
C THR A 154 -1.39 11.89 13.61
N ALA A 155 -0.12 11.52 13.78
CA ALA A 155 0.40 10.20 13.46
C ALA A 155 -0.29 9.10 14.27
N ASP A 156 -0.42 9.27 15.59
CA ASP A 156 -1.08 8.30 16.48
C ASP A 156 -2.53 8.02 16.03
N ILE A 157 -3.29 9.09 15.76
CA ILE A 157 -4.68 8.99 15.29
C ILE A 157 -4.76 8.29 13.92
N LEU A 158 -3.90 8.68 12.97
CA LEU A 158 -4.00 8.22 11.58
C LEU A 158 -3.39 6.85 11.35
N LEU A 159 -2.36 6.44 12.10
CA LEU A 159 -1.86 5.07 12.05
C LEU A 159 -2.86 4.12 12.71
N GLY A 160 -3.36 4.48 13.89
CA GLY A 160 -4.33 3.69 14.65
C GLY A 160 -3.93 2.21 14.72
N LYS A 161 -4.80 1.32 14.26
CA LYS A 161 -4.57 -0.14 14.28
C LYS A 161 -3.49 -0.64 13.32
N TYR A 162 -3.00 0.20 12.42
CA TYR A 162 -1.96 -0.11 11.44
C TYR A 162 -0.59 0.42 11.89
N GLN A 163 -0.41 0.67 13.19
CA GLN A 163 0.86 1.13 13.72
C GLN A 163 1.98 0.16 13.35
N GLY A 164 3.00 0.69 12.67
CA GLY A 164 4.14 -0.03 12.16
C GLY A 164 3.91 -0.74 10.82
N ASP A 165 2.68 -0.89 10.33
CA ASP A 165 2.42 -1.46 9.00
C ASP A 165 2.92 -0.52 7.90
N THR A 166 3.49 -1.10 6.86
CA THR A 166 4.07 -0.39 5.72
C THR A 166 3.57 -0.98 4.41
N GLN A 167 3.62 -0.21 3.35
CA GLN A 167 3.22 -0.68 2.02
C GLN A 167 4.15 -0.07 0.97
N LEU A 168 4.39 -0.83 -0.09
CA LEU A 168 4.99 -0.37 -1.33
C LEU A 168 3.88 -0.31 -2.37
N CYS A 169 3.68 0.86 -2.96
CA CYS A 169 2.85 1.06 -4.13
C CYS A 169 3.76 1.12 -5.36
N ILE A 170 3.58 0.20 -6.29
CA ILE A 170 4.27 0.20 -7.58
C ILE A 170 3.36 0.90 -8.58
N CYS A 171 3.76 2.09 -9.01
CA CYS A 171 2.96 2.98 -9.84
C CYS A 171 3.31 2.91 -11.33
N ASP A 172 4.48 2.37 -11.67
CA ASP A 172 4.94 2.20 -13.04
C ASP A 172 4.89 0.72 -13.45
N GLN A 173 4.21 0.43 -14.56
CA GLN A 173 4.08 -0.90 -15.12
C GLN A 173 5.44 -1.55 -15.43
N LYS A 174 6.45 -0.76 -15.82
CA LYS A 174 7.80 -1.28 -16.07
C LYS A 174 8.44 -1.84 -14.80
N ILE A 175 8.12 -1.27 -13.64
CA ILE A 175 8.60 -1.77 -12.35
C ILE A 175 7.81 -3.01 -11.94
N ALA A 176 6.48 -3.01 -12.13
CA ALA A 176 5.66 -4.19 -11.84
C ALA A 176 6.07 -5.41 -12.68
N ASN A 177 6.48 -5.21 -13.94
CA ASN A 177 7.00 -6.27 -14.81
C ASN A 177 8.31 -6.90 -14.31
N LYS A 178 9.01 -6.27 -13.36
CA LYS A 178 10.20 -6.84 -12.72
C LYS A 178 9.87 -7.71 -11.51
N LEU A 179 8.60 -7.79 -11.09
CA LEU A 179 8.20 -8.69 -10.01
C LEU A 179 8.11 -10.13 -10.51
N ILE A 180 8.79 -11.01 -9.80
CA ILE A 180 8.75 -12.46 -10.01
C ILE A 180 7.96 -13.05 -8.85
N LEU A 181 6.88 -13.78 -9.15
CA LEU A 181 6.18 -14.58 -8.15
C LEU A 181 7.06 -15.74 -7.71
N VAL A 182 7.31 -15.86 -6.41
CA VAL A 182 8.15 -16.91 -5.83
C VAL A 182 7.38 -17.91 -4.98
N GLU A 183 6.25 -17.51 -4.40
CA GLU A 183 5.43 -18.37 -3.53
C GLU A 183 3.96 -17.97 -3.57
N GLU A 184 3.07 -18.95 -3.36
CA GLU A 184 1.63 -18.78 -3.21
C GLU A 184 1.16 -19.57 -1.98
N ASP A 185 0.61 -18.87 -1.01
CA ASP A 185 0.06 -19.44 0.22
C ASP A 185 -1.45 -19.27 0.26
N THR A 186 -2.19 -20.38 0.28
CA THR A 186 -3.63 -20.36 0.62
C THR A 186 -3.77 -20.45 2.14
N ILE A 187 -4.45 -19.48 2.74
CA ILE A 187 -4.59 -19.33 4.20
C ILE A 187 -5.91 -19.90 4.71
#